data_AF-A0A8B4RGZ1-F1
#
_entry.id   AF-A0A8B4RGZ1-F1
#
_cell.length_a   1.000
_cell.length_b   1.000
_cell.length_c   1.000
_cell.angle_alpha   90.00
_cell.angle_beta   90.00
_cell.angle_gamma   90.00
#
_symmetry.space_group_name_H-M   'P 1'
#
loop_
_entity.id
_entity.type
_entity.pdbx_description
1 polymer ?
#
loop_
_entity_poly.entity_id
_entity_poly.type
_entity_poly.pdbx_seq_one_letter_code
_entity_poly.pdbx_strand_id
1 'polypeptide(L)'
;MAKTGTLNLRVDDSVKSAADDILKRLGIPMSTAIDMFLNQVILTGGIPFDVSLPEAPQRVNVDYMSQDEFYDKLITSFEDAKGGKRQDVREFLSQFKENA
;
A
#
# COMPACT_ATOMS: atom_id res chain seq x y z
N MET A 1 -25.35 20.81 20.07
CA MET A 1 -24.82 19.45 20.32
C MET A 1 -25.09 18.64 19.07
N ALA A 2 -24.06 18.11 18.40
CA ALA A 2 -24.25 17.24 17.24
C ALA A 2 -25.00 15.98 17.70
N LYS A 3 -25.99 15.53 16.93
CA LYS A 3 -26.66 14.25 17.18
C LYS A 3 -25.64 13.14 17.02
N THR A 4 -25.26 12.51 18.13
CA THR A 4 -24.44 11.30 18.15
C THR A 4 -25.33 10.09 17.82
N GLY A 5 -24.97 9.36 16.78
CA GLY A 5 -25.57 8.07 16.44
C GLY A 5 -24.63 6.93 16.81
N THR A 6 -25.19 5.78 17.20
CA THR A 6 -24.40 4.57 17.46
C THR A 6 -24.27 3.76 16.17
N LEU A 7 -23.03 3.41 15.78
CA LEU A 7 -22.75 2.52 14.66
C LEU A 7 -22.38 1.13 15.18
N ASN A 8 -23.18 0.12 14.84
CA ASN A 8 -22.88 -1.28 15.14
C ASN A 8 -22.33 -1.97 13.88
N LEU A 9 -21.06 -2.37 13.91
CA LEU A 9 -20.39 -3.03 12.80
C LEU A 9 -19.97 -4.45 13.19
N ARG A 10 -20.21 -5.43 12.30
CA ARG A 10 -19.65 -6.77 12.42
C ARG A 10 -18.35 -6.83 11.64
N VAL A 11 -17.28 -7.21 12.32
CA VAL A 11 -15.93 -7.35 11.76
C VAL A 11 -15.36 -8.66 12.25
N ASP A 12 -14.52 -9.30 11.44
CA ASP A 12 -13.73 -10.43 11.89
C ASP A 12 -12.78 -10.02 13.04
N ASP A 13 -12.64 -10.87 14.06
CA ASP A 13 -11.84 -10.54 15.25
C ASP A 13 -10.36 -10.35 14.93
N SER A 14 -9.81 -11.11 13.96
CA SER A 14 -8.41 -10.98 13.54
C SER A 14 -8.17 -9.64 12.85
N VAL A 15 -9.09 -9.22 11.97
CA VAL A 15 -9.04 -7.93 11.27
C VAL A 15 -9.16 -6.78 12.26
N LYS A 16 -10.10 -6.89 13.22
CA LYS A 16 -10.29 -5.89 14.26
C LYS A 16 -9.03 -5.70 15.10
N SER A 17 -8.42 -6.79 15.56
CA SER A 17 -7.20 -6.73 16.38
C SER A 17 -6.04 -6.10 15.61
N ALA A 18 -5.82 -6.53 14.37
CA ALA A 18 -4.74 -6.00 13.53
C ALA A 18 -4.90 -4.49 13.27
N ALA A 19 -6.13 -4.05 12.95
CA ALA A 19 -6.42 -2.64 12.74
C ALA A 19 -6.22 -1.81 14.03
N ASP A 20 -6.68 -2.33 15.18
CA ASP A 20 -6.53 -1.65 16.48
C ASP A 20 -5.05 -1.47 16.86
N ASP A 21 -4.21 -2.47 16.63
CA ASP A 21 -2.77 -2.39 16.89
C ASP A 21 -2.06 -1.35 16.02
N ILE A 22 -2.42 -1.25 14.74
CA ILE A 22 -1.90 -0.23 13.82
C ILE A 22 -2.36 1.16 14.26
N LEU A 23 -3.65 1.34 14.52
CA LEU A 23 -4.23 2.62 14.92
C LEU A 23 -3.66 3.12 16.26
N LYS A 24 -3.42 2.23 17.23
CA LYS A 24 -2.74 2.56 18.49
C LYS A 24 -1.33 3.09 18.27
N ARG A 25 -0.55 2.48 17.36
CA ARG A 25 0.80 2.98 17.02
C ARG A 25 0.76 4.37 16.40
N LEU A 26 -0.32 4.70 15.70
CA LEU A 26 -0.58 6.03 15.14
C LEU A 26 -1.18 7.01 16.17
N GLY A 27 -1.51 6.56 17.39
CA GLY A 27 -2.17 7.37 18.41
C GLY A 27 -3.63 7.70 18.11
N ILE A 28 -4.29 6.91 17.24
CA ILE A 28 -5.65 7.14 16.77
C ILE A 28 -6.58 6.07 17.38
N PRO A 29 -7.61 6.45 18.15
CA PRO A 29 -8.63 5.49 18.59
C PRO A 29 -9.47 4.95 17.42
N MET A 30 -9.94 3.71 17.50
CA MET A 30 -10.78 3.08 16.48
C MET A 30 -11.99 3.93 16.08
N SER A 31 -12.71 4.51 17.05
CA SER A 31 -13.87 5.38 16.77
C SER A 31 -13.48 6.62 15.96
N THR A 32 -12.35 7.25 16.29
CA THR A 32 -11.83 8.41 15.57
C THR A 32 -11.48 8.04 14.13
N ALA A 33 -10.87 6.88 13.90
CA ALA A 33 -10.57 6.40 12.56
C ALA A 33 -11.84 6.18 11.71
N ILE A 34 -12.89 5.62 12.30
CA ILE A 34 -14.19 5.46 11.63
C ILE A 34 -14.84 6.82 11.34
N ASP A 35 -14.78 7.77 12.28
CA ASP A 35 -15.27 9.13 12.06
C ASP A 35 -14.49 9.84 10.93
N MET A 36 -13.17 9.66 10.88
CA MET A 36 -12.33 10.18 9.80
C MET A 36 -12.73 9.58 8.44
N PHE A 37 -12.95 8.26 8.37
CA PHE A 37 -13.40 7.60 7.15
C PHE A 37 -14.74 8.18 6.66
N LEU A 38 -15.73 8.32 7.54
CA LEU A 38 -17.04 8.87 7.18
C LEU A 38 -16.96 10.32 6.71
N ASN A 39 -16.16 11.15 7.38
CA ASN A 39 -15.92 12.53 6.94
C ASN A 39 -15.23 12.58 5.58
N GLN A 40 -14.30 11.67 5.31
CA GLN A 40 -13.64 11.61 4.01
C GLN A 40 -14.62 11.19 2.91
N VAL A 41 -15.52 10.25 3.18
CA VAL A 41 -16.60 9.87 2.24
C VAL A 41 -17.49 11.08 1.90
N ILE A 42 -17.85 11.88 2.92
CA ILE A 42 -18.64 13.10 2.71
C ILE A 42 -17.86 14.12 1.87
N LEU A 43 -16.57 14.30 2.17
CA LEU A 43 -15.72 15.29 1.51
C LEU A 43 -15.46 14.95 0.03
N THR A 44 -15.21 13.68 -0.28
CA THR A 44 -14.88 13.23 -1.64
C THR A 44 -16.11 12.87 -2.45
N GLY A 45 -17.27 12.66 -1.82
CA GLY A 45 -18.45 12.10 -2.47
C GLY A 45 -18.26 10.65 -2.94
N GLY A 46 -17.32 9.92 -2.37
CA GLY A 46 -16.95 8.56 -2.80
C GLY A 46 -16.14 7.79 -1.75
N ILE A 47 -15.66 6.60 -2.10
CA ILE A 47 -14.82 5.81 -1.19
C ILE A 47 -13.42 6.44 -1.12
N PRO A 48 -12.86 6.66 0.08
CA PRO A 48 -11.62 7.41 0.29
C PRO A 48 -10.35 6.60 0.05
N PHE A 49 -10.42 5.62 -0.84
CA PHE A 49 -9.32 4.82 -1.34
C PHE A 49 -9.74 4.24 -2.68
N ASP A 50 -8.75 3.87 -3.50
CA ASP A 50 -9.04 3.29 -4.81
C ASP A 50 -9.73 1.93 -4.66
N VAL A 51 -10.79 1.72 -5.43
CA VAL A 51 -11.56 0.48 -5.46
C VAL A 51 -11.25 -0.23 -6.77
N SER A 52 -10.01 -0.67 -6.87
CA SER A 52 -9.46 -1.38 -8.02
C SER A 52 -8.81 -2.69 -7.57
N LEU A 53 -8.63 -3.62 -8.51
CA LEU A 53 -7.75 -4.75 -8.25
C LEU A 53 -6.31 -4.22 -8.11
N PRO A 54 -5.49 -4.77 -7.20
CA PRO A 54 -4.13 -4.30 -7.02
C PRO A 54 -3.36 -4.42 -8.33
N GLU A 55 -3.13 -3.29 -8.99
CA GLU A 55 -2.27 -3.21 -10.15
C GLU A 55 -0.82 -3.27 -9.69
N ALA A 56 0.04 -3.95 -10.46
CA ALA A 56 1.47 -3.91 -10.19
C ALA A 56 1.92 -2.45 -10.13
N PRO A 57 2.78 -2.06 -9.15
CA PRO A 57 3.22 -0.67 -9.02
C PRO A 57 3.69 -0.16 -10.38
N GLN A 58 3.22 1.02 -10.82
CA GLN A 58 3.54 1.59 -12.15
C GLN A 58 5.05 1.57 -12.46
N ARG A 59 5.89 1.68 -11.42
CA ARG A 59 7.36 1.60 -11.49
C ARG A 59 7.91 0.28 -12.06
N VAL A 60 7.16 -0.81 -11.93
CA VAL A 60 7.53 -2.17 -12.35
C VAL A 60 6.58 -2.68 -13.44
N ASN A 61 5.46 -1.99 -13.66
CA ASN A 61 4.48 -2.36 -14.67
C ASN A 61 4.93 -1.89 -16.06
N VAL A 62 5.39 -2.85 -16.88
CA VAL A 62 5.85 -2.62 -18.26
C VAL A 62 4.73 -2.11 -19.18
N ASP A 63 3.47 -2.35 -18.84
CA ASP A 63 2.32 -1.91 -19.64
C ASP A 63 2.13 -0.39 -19.59
N TYR A 64 2.73 0.29 -18.59
CA TYR A 64 2.68 1.73 -18.41
C TYR A 64 3.99 2.45 -18.75
N MET A 65 5.02 1.73 -19.22
CA MET A 65 6.31 2.35 -19.61
C MET A 65 6.33 2.71 -21.09
N SER A 66 6.94 3.84 -21.44
CA SER A 66 7.29 4.10 -22.83
C SER A 66 8.40 3.16 -23.28
N GLN A 67 8.45 2.88 -24.57
CA GLN A 67 9.46 2.00 -25.14
C GLN A 67 10.89 2.51 -24.84
N ASP A 68 11.09 3.83 -24.87
CA ASP A 68 12.36 4.48 -24.53
C ASP A 68 12.75 4.29 -23.05
N GLU A 69 11.80 4.47 -22.12
CA GLU A 69 12.08 4.29 -20.68
C GLU A 69 12.43 2.83 -20.35
N PHE A 70 11.80 1.88 -21.04
CA PHE A 70 12.12 0.47 -20.91
C PHE A 70 13.52 0.15 -21.45
N TYR A 71 13.89 0.69 -22.62
CA TYR A 71 15.23 0.50 -23.19
C TYR A 71 16.32 1.11 -22.31
N ASP A 72 16.11 2.31 -21.77
CA ASP A 72 17.07 2.95 -20.85
C ASP A 72 17.29 2.11 -19.58
N LYS A 73 16.23 1.50 -19.03
CA LYS A 73 16.35 0.58 -17.89
C LYS A 73 17.13 -0.69 -18.24
N LEU A 74 16.93 -1.25 -19.43
CA LEU A 74 17.69 -2.42 -19.89
C LEU A 74 19.18 -2.09 -20.04
N ILE A 75 19.50 -0.95 -20.66
CA ILE A 75 20.88 -0.48 -20.83
C ILE A 75 21.54 -0.27 -19.46
N THR A 76 20.88 0.47 -18.58
CA THR A 76 21.38 0.73 -17.22
C THR A 76 21.59 -0.56 -16.44
N SER A 77 20.65 -1.51 -16.52
CA SER A 77 20.78 -2.81 -15.84
C SER A 77 21.97 -3.64 -16.36
N PHE A 78 22.26 -3.56 -17.67
CA PHE A 78 23.41 -4.21 -18.27
C PHE A 78 24.73 -3.57 -17.84
N GLU A 79 24.77 -2.24 -17.74
CA GLU A 79 25.93 -1.50 -17.24
C GLU A 79 26.20 -1.76 -15.76
N ASP A 80 25.16 -1.74 -14.91
CA ASP A 80 25.27 -2.08 -13.49
C ASP A 80 25.73 -3.53 -13.29
N ALA A 81 25.20 -4.46 -14.09
CA ALA A 81 25.69 -5.82 -14.13
C ALA A 81 27.17 -5.85 -14.53
N LYS A 82 27.59 -5.17 -15.60
CA LYS A 82 29.00 -5.13 -16.01
C LYS A 82 29.90 -4.50 -14.93
N GLY A 83 29.40 -3.51 -14.20
CA GLY A 83 30.07 -2.80 -13.10
C GLY A 83 30.13 -3.56 -11.76
N GLY A 84 29.61 -4.79 -11.70
CA GLY A 84 29.68 -5.64 -10.50
C GLY A 84 28.63 -5.33 -9.43
N LYS A 85 27.69 -4.41 -9.68
CA LYS A 85 26.48 -4.24 -8.86
C LYS A 85 25.47 -5.33 -9.19
N ARG A 86 25.82 -6.56 -8.83
CA ARG A 86 24.97 -7.74 -8.98
C ARG A 86 24.61 -8.22 -7.59
N GLN A 87 23.36 -8.64 -7.43
CA GLN A 87 22.93 -9.33 -6.23
C GLN A 87 22.56 -10.76 -6.60
N ASP A 88 22.95 -11.72 -5.77
CA ASP A 88 22.50 -13.10 -5.95
C ASP A 88 20.98 -13.15 -5.76
N VAL A 89 20.30 -13.79 -6.71
CA VAL A 89 18.83 -13.83 -6.74
C VAL A 89 18.27 -14.55 -5.51
N ARG A 90 18.97 -15.57 -4.97
CA ARG A 90 18.52 -16.31 -3.79
C ARG A 90 18.69 -15.50 -2.51
N GLU A 91 19.77 -14.75 -2.39
CA GLU A 91 19.98 -13.84 -1.26
C GLU A 91 18.96 -12.70 -1.26
N PHE A 92 18.71 -12.08 -2.42
CA PHE A 92 17.68 -11.04 -2.57
C PHE A 92 16.29 -11.54 -2.17
N LEU A 93 15.86 -12.69 -2.71
CA LEU A 93 14.54 -13.25 -2.40
C LEU A 93 14.39 -13.68 -0.94
N SER A 94 15.49 -14.02 -0.26
CA SER A 94 15.49 -14.34 1.17
C SER A 94 15.30 -13.08 2.03
N GLN A 95 16.06 -12.01 1.75
CA GLN A 95 15.92 -10.71 2.43
C GLN A 95 14.53 -10.08 2.21
N PHE A 96 13.95 -10.28 1.02
CA PHE A 96 12.64 -9.72 0.70
C PHE A 96 11.52 -10.41 1.50
N LYS A 97 11.64 -11.73 1.76
CA LYS A 97 10.67 -12.48 2.57
C LYS A 97 10.76 -12.17 4.06
N GLU A 98 11.91 -11.74 4.57
CA GLU A 98 12.07 -11.35 5.98
C GLU A 98 11.53 -9.94 6.28
N ASN A 99 11.35 -9.09 5.26
CA ASN A 99 10.87 -7.70 5.39
C ASN A 99 9.44 -7.49 4.89
N ALA A 100 8.70 -8.57 4.58
CA ALA A 100 7.30 -8.56 4.16
C ALA A 100 6.39 -9.02 5.31
#